data_AF-A9DW65-F1
#
_entry.id   AF-A9DW65-F1
#
_cell.length_a   1.000
_cell.length_b   1.000
_cell.length_c   1.000
_cell.angle_alpha   90.00
_cell.angle_beta   90.00
_cell.angle_gamma   90.00
#
_symmetry.space_group_name_H-M   'P 1'
#
loop_
_entity.id
_entity.type
_entity.pdbx_description
1 polymer ?
#
loop_
_entity_poly.entity_id
_entity_poly.type
_entity_poly.pdbx_seq_one_letter_code
_entity_poly.pdbx_strand_id
1 'polypeptide(L)'
;MYKTADITLDALKAVKINNQREILRLLGSKLSLVTAWEEVKRVSNNFTKKVTEAIQADTLLYELVQPEKGTSVTETKDQARIRIRERERLRKIKILALELEMSNTLKK
;
A
#
# COMPACT_ATOMS: atom_id res chain seq x y z
N MET A 1 19.78 -2.37 2.29
CA MET A 1 19.96 -3.83 2.15
C MET A 1 18.58 -4.44 1.96
N TYR A 2 18.49 -5.56 1.24
CA TYR A 2 17.22 -6.24 0.97
C TYR A 2 16.80 -7.06 2.20
N LYS A 3 15.60 -6.79 2.73
CA LYS A 3 15.02 -7.43 3.92
C LYS A 3 14.22 -8.68 3.57
N THR A 4 13.73 -8.78 2.33
CA THR A 4 12.92 -9.93 1.90
C THR A 4 13.74 -11.06 1.28
N ALA A 5 15.07 -10.93 1.24
CA ALA A 5 15.97 -11.95 0.68
C ALA A 5 15.84 -13.32 1.38
N ASP A 6 15.56 -13.31 2.69
CA ASP A 6 15.41 -14.52 3.51
C ASP A 6 13.94 -14.97 3.68
N ILE A 7 12.98 -14.25 3.09
CA ILE A 7 11.56 -14.61 3.18
C ILE A 7 11.26 -15.76 2.22
N THR A 8 10.54 -16.77 2.70
CA THR A 8 10.10 -17.89 1.88
C THR A 8 8.88 -17.52 1.02
N LEU A 9 8.79 -18.13 -0.16
CA LEU A 9 7.63 -17.96 -1.06
C LEU A 9 6.30 -18.31 -0.38
N ASP A 10 6.32 -19.27 0.54
CA ASP A 10 5.12 -19.67 1.28
C ASP A 10 4.66 -18.59 2.27
N ALA A 11 5.60 -17.87 2.91
CA ALA A 11 5.25 -16.72 3.75
C ALA A 11 4.60 -15.60 2.93
N LEU A 12 5.07 -15.36 1.70
CA LEU A 12 4.46 -14.38 0.78
C LEU A 12 3.05 -14.78 0.35
N LYS A 13 2.82 -16.08 0.10
CA LYS A 13 1.50 -16.62 -0.28
C LYS A 13 0.52 -16.62 0.89
N ALA A 14 1.01 -16.78 2.12
CA ALA A 14 0.19 -16.78 3.33
C ALA A 14 -0.43 -15.42 3.63
N VAL A 15 0.16 -14.32 3.14
CA VAL A 15 -0.38 -12.97 3.32
C VAL A 15 -1.62 -12.79 2.45
N LYS A 16 -2.78 -12.73 3.12
CA LYS A 16 -4.07 -12.53 2.46
C LYS A 16 -4.26 -11.06 2.09
N ILE A 17 -4.15 -10.75 0.79
CA ILE A 17 -4.50 -9.43 0.27
C ILE A 17 -6.02 -9.32 0.17
N ASN A 18 -6.60 -8.44 0.99
CA ASN A 18 -8.02 -8.11 0.90
C ASN A 18 -8.29 -7.14 -0.27
N ASN A 19 -9.54 -7.06 -0.74
CA ASN A 19 -9.97 -6.15 -1.80
C ASN A 19 -9.31 -6.36 -3.18
N GLN A 20 -8.88 -7.58 -3.48
CA GLN A 20 -8.25 -7.93 -4.77
C GLN A 20 -9.07 -7.54 -6.00
N ARG A 21 -10.41 -7.57 -5.88
CA ARG A 21 -11.35 -7.15 -6.93
C ARG A 21 -11.25 -5.65 -7.23
N GLU A 22 -11.11 -4.82 -6.21
CA GLU A 22 -10.99 -3.36 -6.37
C GLU A 22 -9.61 -2.98 -6.89
N ILE A 23 -8.56 -3.67 -6.40
CA ILE A 23 -7.19 -3.56 -6.93
C ILE A 23 -7.16 -3.86 -8.43
N LEU A 24 -7.77 -4.97 -8.86
CA LEU A 24 -7.83 -5.35 -10.27
C LEU A 24 -8.59 -4.31 -11.11
N ARG A 25 -9.65 -3.71 -10.56
CA ARG A 25 -10.42 -2.66 -11.23
C ARG A 25 -9.60 -1.39 -11.45
N LEU A 26 -8.79 -0.99 -10.47
CA LEU A 26 -8.01 0.26 -10.51
C LEU A 26 -6.69 0.13 -11.27
N LEU A 27 -6.00 -0.99 -11.10
CA LEU A 27 -4.65 -1.21 -11.64
C LEU A 27 -4.64 -2.11 -12.89
N GLY A 28 -5.78 -2.70 -13.26
CA GLY A 28 -5.89 -3.62 -14.39
C GLY A 28 -5.24 -4.99 -14.16
N SER A 29 -4.64 -5.23 -12.99
CA SER A 29 -3.93 -6.46 -12.67
C SER A 29 -4.11 -6.84 -11.20
N LYS A 30 -3.97 -8.15 -10.92
CA LYS A 30 -4.00 -8.67 -9.55
C LYS A 30 -2.68 -8.33 -8.86
N LEU A 31 -2.75 -7.68 -7.70
CA LEU A 31 -1.58 -7.53 -6.84
C LEU A 31 -1.16 -8.89 -6.28
N SER A 32 0.07 -9.30 -6.52
CA SER A 32 0.63 -10.54 -5.99
C SER A 32 2.00 -10.24 -5.39
N LEU A 33 2.16 -10.57 -4.10
CA LEU A 33 3.38 -10.34 -3.35
C LEU A 33 4.53 -11.24 -3.86
N VAL A 34 4.19 -12.42 -4.38
CA VAL A 34 5.15 -13.34 -5.01
C VAL A 34 5.75 -12.72 -6.25
N THR A 35 4.90 -12.20 -7.16
CA THR A 35 5.41 -11.56 -8.38
C THR A 35 6.17 -10.28 -8.05
N ALA A 36 5.73 -9.50 -7.04
CA ALA A 36 6.47 -8.34 -6.58
C ALA A 36 7.88 -8.72 -6.06
N TRP A 37 8.00 -9.81 -5.31
CA TRP A 37 9.28 -10.33 -4.81
C TRP A 37 10.19 -10.81 -5.94
N GLU A 38 9.65 -11.58 -6.90
CA GLU A 38 10.38 -12.04 -8.08
C GLU A 38 10.90 -10.86 -8.91
N GLU A 39 10.10 -9.80 -9.00
CA GLU A 39 10.50 -8.58 -9.69
C GLU A 39 11.66 -7.87 -9.00
N VAL A 40 11.56 -7.68 -7.68
CA VAL A 40 12.67 -7.14 -6.88
C VAL A 40 13.92 -7.99 -7.06
N LYS A 41 13.79 -9.32 -7.00
CA LYS A 41 14.90 -10.26 -7.21
C LYS A 41 15.52 -10.11 -8.61
N ARG A 42 14.70 -9.96 -9.65
CA ARG A 42 15.20 -9.77 -11.03
C ARG A 42 15.93 -8.44 -11.19
N VAL A 43 15.31 -7.34 -10.77
CA VAL A 43 15.87 -5.97 -10.90
C VAL A 43 17.16 -5.82 -10.10
N SER A 44 17.21 -6.40 -8.91
CA SER A 44 18.40 -6.39 -8.04
C SER A 44 19.48 -7.41 -8.42
N ASN A 45 19.31 -8.16 -9.52
CA ASN A 45 20.19 -9.25 -9.90
C ASN A 45 20.43 -10.23 -8.73
N ASN A 46 19.35 -10.88 -8.29
CA ASN A 46 19.34 -11.80 -7.15
C ASN A 46 19.78 -11.14 -5.84
N PHE A 47 19.31 -9.91 -5.57
CA PHE A 47 19.65 -9.10 -4.38
C PHE A 47 21.12 -8.68 -4.27
N THR A 48 21.91 -8.89 -5.33
CA THR A 48 23.35 -8.60 -5.36
C THR A 48 23.64 -7.13 -5.66
N LYS A 49 22.83 -6.51 -6.54
CA LYS A 49 22.96 -5.11 -6.93
C LYS A 49 22.11 -4.22 -6.04
N LYS A 50 22.66 -3.12 -5.56
CA LYS A 50 21.91 -2.08 -4.84
C LYS A 50 21.19 -1.20 -5.86
N VAL A 51 19.93 -1.53 -6.15
CA VAL A 51 19.03 -0.69 -6.95
C VAL A 51 18.06 0.00 -6.01
N THR A 52 18.05 1.33 -6.01
CA THR A 52 17.25 2.15 -5.06
C THR A 52 15.76 1.81 -5.13
N GLU A 53 15.18 1.70 -6.32
CA GLU A 53 13.76 1.36 -6.46
C GLU A 53 13.45 -0.04 -5.95
N ALA A 54 14.34 -1.01 -6.23
CA ALA A 54 14.17 -2.38 -5.73
C ALA A 54 14.29 -2.44 -4.19
N ILE A 55 15.16 -1.64 -3.58
CA ILE A 55 15.28 -1.56 -2.11
C ILE A 55 14.01 -0.96 -1.49
N GLN A 56 13.42 0.05 -2.13
CA GLN A 56 12.16 0.64 -1.69
C GLN A 56 11.01 -0.36 -1.82
N ALA A 57 10.88 -1.04 -2.97
CA ALA A 57 9.88 -2.06 -3.20
C ALA A 57 10.02 -3.25 -2.22
N ASP A 58 11.24 -3.69 -1.96
CA ASP A 58 11.55 -4.71 -0.95
C ASP A 58 11.11 -4.28 0.46
N THR A 59 11.34 -3.02 0.83
CA THR A 59 10.95 -2.49 2.14
C THR A 59 9.42 -2.50 2.30
N LEU A 60 8.69 -2.04 1.29
CA LEU A 60 7.23 -2.07 1.28
C LEU A 60 6.69 -3.50 1.33
N LEU A 61 7.31 -4.41 0.59
CA LEU A 61 6.96 -5.83 0.61
C LEU A 61 7.17 -6.44 2.01
N TYR A 62 8.28 -6.12 2.67
CA TYR A 62 8.57 -6.58 4.02
C TYR A 62 7.52 -6.12 5.05
N GLU A 63 7.08 -4.86 4.96
CA GLU A 63 6.02 -4.30 5.83
C GLU A 63 4.68 -5.02 5.68
N LEU A 64 4.35 -5.47 4.47
CA LEU A 64 3.12 -6.22 4.20
C LEU A 64 3.16 -7.65 4.78
N VAL A 65 4.34 -8.27 4.84
CA VAL A 65 4.51 -9.67 5.27
C VAL A 65 4.69 -9.80 6.77
N GLN A 66 5.35 -8.83 7.41
CA GLN A 66 5.56 -8.82 8.86
C GLN A 66 5.01 -7.53 9.47
N PRO A 67 3.67 -7.40 9.61
CA PRO A 67 3.08 -6.24 10.27
C PRO A 67 3.43 -6.17 11.77
N GLU A 68 3.74 -7.30 12.42
CA GLU A 68 4.02 -7.37 13.87
C GLU A 68 5.46 -7.09 14.28
N LYS A 69 6.44 -7.22 13.38
CA LYS A 69 7.76 -6.60 13.61
C LYS A 69 7.61 -5.13 13.30
N GLY A 70 6.91 -4.43 14.19
CA GLY A 70 6.81 -2.99 14.19
C GLY A 70 8.20 -2.38 14.15
N THR A 71 8.69 -2.07 12.96
CA THR A 71 8.98 -0.67 12.75
C THR A 71 7.67 0.01 13.04
N SER A 72 7.52 0.55 14.25
CA SER A 72 6.83 1.81 14.36
C SER A 72 7.40 2.63 13.21
N VAL A 73 6.65 2.75 12.11
CA VAL A 73 6.83 3.88 11.24
C VAL A 73 6.56 5.00 12.21
N THR A 74 7.62 5.54 12.80
CA THR A 74 7.57 6.81 13.48
C THR A 74 7.11 7.71 12.36
N GLU A 75 5.79 7.90 12.26
CA GLU A 75 5.17 8.78 11.29
C GLU A 75 6.00 10.04 11.39
N THR A 76 6.79 10.33 10.36
CA THR A 76 7.49 11.60 10.34
C THR A 76 6.41 12.65 10.47
N LYS A 77 6.69 13.76 11.17
CA LYS A 77 5.68 14.82 11.36
C LYS A 77 4.96 15.17 10.05
N ASP A 78 5.65 15.07 8.92
CA ASP A 78 5.09 15.29 7.59
C ASP A 78 4.08 14.22 7.16
N GLN A 79 4.33 12.94 7.39
CA GLN A 79 3.35 11.87 7.12
C GLN A 79 2.10 12.01 8.00
N ALA A 80 2.26 12.35 9.28
CA ALA A 80 1.13 12.61 10.18
C ALA A 80 0.29 13.81 9.70
N ARG A 81 0.95 14.90 9.26
CA ARG A 81 0.29 16.09 8.71
C ARG A 81 -0.50 15.79 7.44
N ILE A 82 0.08 15.00 6.53
CA ILE A 82 -0.60 14.56 5.30
C ILE A 82 -1.86 13.76 5.66
N ARG A 83 -1.74 12.77 6.56
CA ARG A 83 -2.88 11.95 6.99
C ARG A 83 -4.01 12.77 7.61
N ILE A 84 -3.69 13.75 8.46
CA ILE A 84 -4.69 14.66 9.05
C ILE A 84 -5.39 15.48 7.96
N ARG A 85 -4.61 16.03 7.02
CA ARG A 85 -5.14 16.81 5.89
C ARG A 85 -6.06 16.00 4.98
N GLU A 86 -5.66 14.78 4.62
CA GLU A 86 -6.50 13.87 3.82
C GLU A 86 -7.79 13.51 4.57
N ARG A 87 -7.72 13.29 5.89
CA ARG A 87 -8.91 12.99 6.71
C ARG A 87 -9.88 14.17 6.75
N GLU A 88 -9.38 15.41 6.84
CA GLU A 88 -10.21 16.61 6.76
C GLU A 88 -10.81 16.81 5.37
N ARG A 89 -10.04 16.56 4.30
CA ARG A 89 -10.57 16.59 2.92
C ARG A 89 -11.71 15.60 2.74
N LEU A 90 -11.56 14.37 3.21
CA LEU A 90 -12.61 13.34 3.14
C LEU A 90 -13.85 13.74 3.92
N ARG A 91 -13.70 14.34 5.11
CA ARG A 91 -14.83 14.88 5.87
C ARG A 91 -15.56 15.97 5.09
N LYS A 92 -14.82 16.90 4.48
CA LYS A 92 -15.40 18.00 3.71
C LYS A 92 -16.15 17.51 2.47
N ILE A 93 -15.57 16.56 1.74
CA ILE A 93 -16.21 15.91 0.59
C ILE A 93 -17.49 15.19 1.04
N LYS A 94 -17.45 14.47 2.16
CA LYS A 94 -18.64 13.77 2.69
C LYS A 94 -19.77 14.73 3.06
N ILE A 95 -19.43 15.87 3.69
CA ILE A 95 -20.43 16.90 4.02
C ILE A 95 -21.04 17.48 2.74
N LEU A 96 -20.22 17.86 1.76
CA LEU A 96 -20.69 18.39 0.48
C LEU A 96 -21.60 17.40 -0.26
N ALA A 97 -21.25 16.10 -0.25
CA ALA A 97 -22.08 15.06 -0.84
C ALA A 97 -23.46 14.98 -0.19
N LEU A 98 -23.52 15.06 1.16
CA LEU A 98 -24.77 15.07 1.91
C LEU A 98 -25.59 16.35 1.63
N GLU A 99 -24.94 17.51 1.55
CA GLU A 99 -25.62 18.78 1.23
C GLU A 99 -26.24 18.78 -0.17
N LEU A 100 -25.53 18.22 -1.16
CA LEU A 100 -26.05 18.04 -2.51
C LEU A 100 -27.22 17.06 -2.55
N GLU A 101 -27.14 15.96 -1.81
CA GLU A 101 -28.22 14.97 -1.70
C GLU A 101 -29.47 15.60 -1.10
N MET A 102 -29.33 16.32 0.02
CA MET A 102 -30.43 17.05 0.66
C MET A 102 -31.04 18.12 -0.27
N SER A 103 -30.21 18.88 -0.98
CA SER A 103 -30.66 19.92 -1.91
C SER A 103 -31.44 19.35 -3.10
N ASN A 104 -31.06 18.17 -3.59
CA ASN A 104 -31.81 17.48 -4.64
C ASN A 104 -33.13 16.90 -4.14
N THR A 105 -33.19 16.42 -2.90
CA THR A 105 -34.45 15.95 -2.31
C THR A 105 -35.45 17.08 -2.01
N LEU A 106 -34.96 18.30 -1.75
CA LEU A 106 -35.79 19.48 -1.49
C LEU A 106 -36.28 20.21 -2.76
N LYS A 107 -35.76 19.85 -3.94
CA LYS A 107 -36.15 20.42 -5.26
C LYS A 107 -37.10 19.52 -6.06
N LYS A 108 -37.62 18.45 -5.45
CA LYS A 108 -38.65 17.56 -6.02
C LYS A 108 -40.00 17.85 -5.36
#